data_AF-A0A6A6Z0M8-F1
#
_entry.id   AF-A0A6A6Z0M8-F1
#
_cell.length_a   1.000
_cell.length_b   1.000
_cell.length_c   1.000
_cell.angle_alpha   90.00
_cell.angle_beta   90.00
_cell.angle_gamma   90.00
#
_symmetry.space_group_name_H-M   'P 1'
#
loop_
_entity.id
_entity.type
_entity.pdbx_description
1 polymer ?
#
loop_
_entity_poly.entity_id
_entity_poly.type
_entity_poly.pdbx_seq_one_letter_code
_entity_poly.pdbx_strand_id
1 'polypeptide(L)'
;MQSSAARAFNLLSAKIHPQLPLTPRESQQLLSLLTSSFRRHLDREHPGAPEASAAQSSRRRKSISKTAAQDTALKSASSHVPISRLFESVLANPLLAHKPSRQDSHPAISALQAFSKNPSQWFRDSVADGSASIYTAFLYADAMRKTSNATATNGIASSNKAGTEIAQWLWASGLETTPAFIENHAFHTNLAALLIQERNERPLWRWLGPDMQRALENAGIPPAQIARFRSRLLKSVVLCKLNGTGGLEDAISAHLHACSLEKNTSRPVKYSEFFTSGASIVSHITANSRGISVASYDAFFGSIHKWCSGAEGFKALLLLQHPSTPDLNPALQYLRKMAPTFTYPKHPQMRYFLVNLSLALARGLLAEDRFADGLWVLDFLKEKFPKEVGWKPSPAHSATEEHNLDISKDELENLRLLETLNV
;
A
#
# COMPACT_ATOMS: atom_id res chain seq x y z
N MET A 1 -8.03 -10.77 10.24
CA MET A 1 -8.80 -10.08 9.18
C MET A 1 -8.93 -11.04 8.00
N GLN A 2 -10.14 -11.54 7.68
CA GLN A 2 -10.34 -12.43 6.52
C GLN A 2 -10.15 -11.63 5.23
N SER A 3 -9.40 -12.18 4.25
CA SER A 3 -9.16 -11.52 2.96
C SER A 3 -10.48 -11.32 2.20
N SER A 4 -10.59 -10.23 1.42
CA SER A 4 -11.76 -9.98 0.56
C SER A 4 -12.05 -11.15 -0.38
N ALA A 5 -10.99 -11.83 -0.85
CA ALA A 5 -11.07 -13.04 -1.66
C ALA A 5 -11.71 -14.22 -0.91
N ALA A 6 -11.38 -14.42 0.38
CA ALA A 6 -12.00 -15.47 1.19
C ALA A 6 -13.49 -15.23 1.41
N ARG A 7 -13.91 -13.97 1.62
CA ARG A 7 -15.34 -13.61 1.70
C ARG A 7 -16.06 -13.82 0.38
N ALA A 8 -15.46 -13.39 -0.72
CA ALA A 8 -15.99 -13.59 -2.07
C ALA A 8 -16.17 -15.07 -2.39
N PHE A 9 -15.18 -15.89 -2.07
CA PHE A 9 -15.24 -17.34 -2.25
C PHE A 9 -16.34 -17.96 -1.36
N ASN A 10 -16.42 -17.60 -0.09
CA ASN A 10 -17.46 -18.11 0.82
C ASN A 10 -18.88 -17.72 0.38
N LEU A 11 -19.06 -16.53 -0.18
CA LEU A 11 -20.36 -16.10 -0.74
C LEU A 11 -20.71 -16.87 -2.02
N LEU A 12 -19.73 -17.22 -2.84
CA LEU A 12 -19.95 -17.98 -4.07
C LEU A 12 -20.17 -19.47 -3.75
N SER A 13 -19.41 -20.04 -2.82
CA SER A 13 -19.60 -21.42 -2.37
C SER A 13 -20.95 -21.59 -1.66
N ALA A 14 -21.41 -20.60 -0.90
CA ALA A 14 -22.74 -20.59 -0.28
C ALA A 14 -23.91 -20.52 -1.30
N LYS A 15 -23.67 -20.00 -2.51
CA LYS A 15 -24.66 -20.02 -3.60
C LYS A 15 -24.76 -21.37 -4.31
N ILE A 16 -23.67 -22.14 -4.31
CA ILE A 16 -23.59 -23.44 -5.01
C ILE A 16 -23.95 -24.59 -4.06
N HIS A 17 -23.69 -24.43 -2.77
CA HIS A 17 -24.15 -25.32 -1.72
C HIS A 17 -25.04 -24.52 -0.76
N PRO A 18 -26.38 -24.59 -0.87
CA PRO A 18 -27.24 -24.10 0.20
C PRO A 18 -26.80 -24.86 1.46
N GLN A 19 -26.34 -24.14 2.49
CA GLN A 19 -25.93 -24.81 3.71
C GLN A 19 -27.13 -25.59 4.24
N LEU A 20 -26.90 -26.89 4.40
CA LEU A 20 -27.78 -27.83 5.07
C LEU A 20 -28.23 -27.16 6.39
N PRO A 21 -29.52 -27.15 6.73
CA PRO A 21 -30.03 -26.38 7.86
C PRO A 21 -29.26 -26.72 9.13
N LEU A 22 -28.70 -25.67 9.76
CA LEU A 22 -28.03 -25.68 11.06
C LEU A 22 -28.73 -26.68 11.97
N THR A 23 -27.98 -27.67 12.45
CA THR A 23 -28.54 -28.70 13.33
C THR A 23 -29.13 -28.03 14.57
N PRO A 24 -30.26 -28.53 15.13
CA PRO A 24 -30.95 -27.88 16.24
C PRO A 24 -30.03 -27.64 17.45
N ARG A 25 -28.98 -28.46 17.60
CA ARG A 25 -27.97 -28.35 18.65
C ARG A 25 -27.08 -27.11 18.54
N GLU A 26 -26.70 -26.72 17.32
CA GLU A 26 -25.88 -25.52 17.07
C GLU A 26 -26.71 -24.24 17.26
N SER A 27 -27.99 -24.26 16.87
CA SER A 27 -28.92 -23.15 17.12
C SER A 27 -29.13 -22.92 18.62
N GLN A 28 -29.21 -23.99 19.42
CA GLN A 28 -29.31 -23.92 20.88
C GLN A 28 -28.01 -23.41 21.52
N GLN A 29 -26.85 -23.77 20.98
CA GLN A 29 -25.55 -23.23 21.43
C GLN A 29 -25.39 -21.74 21.10
N LEU A 30 -25.87 -21.30 19.93
CA LEU A 30 -25.86 -19.88 19.58
C LEU A 30 -26.83 -19.08 20.44
N LEU A 31 -28.03 -19.61 20.69
CA LEU A 31 -28.99 -19.00 21.61
C LEU A 31 -28.46 -18.92 23.04
N SER A 32 -27.78 -19.95 23.55
CA SER A 32 -27.19 -19.93 24.90
C SER A 32 -26.03 -18.94 25.01
N LEU A 33 -25.23 -18.79 23.95
CA LEU A 33 -24.19 -17.76 23.88
C LEU A 33 -24.75 -16.34 23.82
N LEU A 34 -25.81 -16.11 23.03
CA LEU A 34 -26.47 -14.80 22.95
C LEU A 34 -27.15 -14.43 24.27
N THR A 35 -27.87 -15.37 24.89
CA THR A 35 -28.52 -15.13 26.18
C THR A 35 -27.52 -14.95 27.31
N SER A 36 -26.42 -15.70 27.33
CA SER A 36 -25.35 -15.47 28.33
C SER A 36 -24.65 -14.13 28.12
N SER A 37 -24.40 -13.72 26.87
CA SER A 37 -23.84 -12.41 26.55
C SER A 37 -24.75 -11.27 26.98
N PHE A 38 -26.07 -11.37 26.74
CA PHE A 38 -27.03 -10.37 27.18
C PHE A 38 -27.15 -10.30 28.70
N ARG A 39 -27.19 -11.44 29.40
CA ARG A 39 -27.19 -11.47 30.87
C ARG A 39 -25.93 -10.81 31.43
N ARG A 40 -24.76 -11.14 30.88
CA ARG A 40 -23.48 -10.54 31.30
C ARG A 40 -23.41 -9.03 31.01
N HIS A 41 -24.11 -8.55 29.98
CA HIS A 41 -24.25 -7.13 29.70
C HIS A 41 -25.24 -6.45 30.65
N LEU A 42 -26.37 -7.10 30.98
CA LEU A 42 -27.33 -6.59 31.96
C LEU A 42 -26.76 -6.56 33.39
N ASP A 43 -26.01 -7.58 33.80
CA ASP A 43 -25.34 -7.64 35.11
C ASP A 43 -24.28 -6.53 35.25
N ARG A 44 -23.72 -6.08 34.11
CA ARG A 44 -22.75 -4.98 34.06
C ARG A 44 -23.43 -3.61 34.10
N GLU A 45 -24.61 -3.46 33.49
CA GLU A 45 -25.38 -2.21 33.48
C GLU A 45 -26.24 -2.04 34.75
N HIS A 46 -26.58 -3.12 35.45
CA HIS A 46 -27.35 -3.12 36.69
C HIS A 46 -26.63 -3.89 37.82
N PRO A 47 -25.53 -3.36 38.39
CA PRO A 47 -24.99 -3.92 39.62
C PRO A 47 -26.01 -3.70 40.75
N GLY A 48 -26.65 -4.78 41.18
CA GLY A 48 -27.61 -4.77 42.29
C GLY A 48 -27.02 -4.14 43.56
N ALA A 49 -27.79 -3.27 44.20
CA ALA A 49 -27.46 -2.64 45.47
C ALA A 49 -27.23 -3.71 46.57
N PRO A 50 -26.31 -3.48 47.52
CA PRO A 50 -25.88 -4.51 48.47
C PRO A 50 -26.83 -4.57 49.66
N GLU A 51 -27.35 -5.76 49.96
CA GLU A 51 -27.77 -6.11 51.32
C GLU A 51 -26.75 -7.10 51.93
N ALA A 52 -26.28 -6.71 53.11
CA ALA A 52 -25.45 -7.49 54.03
C ALA A 52 -26.24 -8.73 54.54
N SER A 53 -25.67 -9.82 55.07
CA SER A 53 -24.51 -9.94 55.95
C SER A 53 -24.23 -11.42 56.29
N ALA A 54 -23.11 -11.64 57.00
CA ALA A 54 -22.56 -12.86 57.63
C ALA A 54 -21.61 -13.69 56.74
N ALA A 55 -20.36 -13.99 57.11
CA ALA A 55 -19.44 -13.71 58.23
C ALA A 55 -18.03 -14.10 57.67
N GLN A 56 -16.84 -13.77 58.17
CA GLN A 56 -16.34 -13.30 59.45
C GLN A 56 -14.82 -13.04 59.28
N SER A 57 -14.28 -12.10 60.08
CA SER A 57 -12.88 -12.07 60.58
C SER A 57 -11.76 -11.82 59.56
N SER A 58 -10.78 -10.95 59.74
CA SER A 58 -10.32 -9.97 60.73
C SER A 58 -9.14 -9.26 60.01
N ARG A 59 -8.60 -8.09 60.35
CA ARG A 59 -8.62 -7.27 61.54
C ARG A 59 -8.13 -5.90 61.07
N ARG A 60 -8.85 -4.87 61.52
CA ARG A 60 -8.35 -3.60 62.07
C ARG A 60 -7.24 -2.83 61.32
N ARG A 61 -7.30 -1.52 61.19
CA ARG A 61 -8.27 -0.45 61.48
C ARG A 61 -7.48 0.82 61.21
N LYS A 62 -8.06 1.72 60.42
CA LYS A 62 -8.34 3.14 60.75
C LYS A 62 -7.15 4.06 61.11
N SER A 63 -7.12 5.34 60.75
CA SER A 63 -8.02 6.19 59.96
C SER A 63 -7.50 7.64 60.02
N ILE A 64 -7.63 8.35 58.91
CA ILE A 64 -8.35 9.64 58.77
C ILE A 64 -7.79 10.92 59.43
N SER A 65 -7.35 11.80 58.51
CA SER A 65 -7.68 13.23 58.30
C SER A 65 -7.14 14.37 59.18
N LYS A 66 -6.58 15.35 58.45
CA LYS A 66 -6.82 16.82 58.46
C LYS A 66 -6.77 17.54 59.82
N THR A 67 -5.89 18.54 59.95
CA THR A 67 -6.20 19.99 59.93
C THR A 67 -4.99 20.86 60.33
N ALA A 68 -4.93 22.06 59.72
CA ALA A 68 -4.56 23.36 60.28
C ALA A 68 -3.19 23.62 60.97
N ALA A 69 -2.49 24.60 60.40
CA ALA A 69 -1.90 25.81 61.00
C ALA A 69 -0.95 25.74 62.23
N GLN A 70 0.19 26.40 62.00
CA GLN A 70 0.96 27.28 62.88
C GLN A 70 1.83 26.71 64.02
N ASP A 71 3.11 27.04 63.85
CA ASP A 71 4.01 27.67 64.82
C ASP A 71 4.79 26.85 65.86
N THR A 72 6.11 26.99 65.66
CA THR A 72 7.18 27.17 66.64
C THR A 72 7.87 25.97 67.28
N ALA A 73 9.20 26.04 67.13
CA ALA A 73 10.23 25.73 68.11
C ALA A 73 10.92 24.35 68.07
N LEU A 74 12.14 24.41 67.49
CA LEU A 74 13.42 24.00 68.07
C LEU A 74 14.06 22.66 67.65
N LYS A 75 15.30 22.85 67.14
CA LYS A 75 16.50 21.97 67.20
C LYS A 75 16.62 20.84 66.17
N SER A 76 17.43 21.07 65.13
CA SER A 76 18.87 20.71 65.16
C SER A 76 19.45 20.75 63.75
N ALA A 77 20.69 21.23 63.67
CA ALA A 77 21.47 21.45 62.46
C ALA A 77 21.57 20.19 61.59
N SER A 78 21.23 20.35 60.31
CA SER A 78 21.64 19.46 59.23
C SER A 78 21.59 20.24 57.91
N SER A 79 22.72 20.26 57.24
CA SER A 79 23.05 21.01 56.04
C SER A 79 22.25 20.54 54.81
N HIS A 80 21.13 21.19 54.50
CA HIS A 80 20.52 21.10 53.16
C HIS A 80 19.91 22.45 52.78
N VAL A 81 20.66 23.24 52.00
CA VAL A 81 20.09 24.37 51.25
C VAL A 81 19.16 23.77 50.17
N PRO A 82 17.90 24.22 50.08
CA PRO A 82 16.96 23.63 49.13
C PRO A 82 17.37 24.00 47.70
N ILE A 83 17.46 22.96 46.87
CA ILE A 83 17.78 22.98 45.43
C ILE A 83 16.98 24.04 44.64
N SER A 84 15.81 24.45 45.14
CA SER A 84 14.98 25.52 44.56
C SER A 84 15.71 26.88 44.46
N ARG A 85 16.54 27.26 45.44
CA ARG A 85 17.31 28.50 45.38
C ARG A 85 18.51 28.41 44.43
N LEU A 86 19.07 27.21 44.26
CA LEU A 86 20.10 26.94 43.25
C LEU A 86 19.51 27.06 41.84
N PHE A 87 18.30 26.52 41.61
CA PHE A 87 17.58 26.68 40.35
C PHE A 87 17.27 28.14 40.03
N GLU A 88 16.81 28.92 41.01
CA GLU A 88 16.59 30.36 40.80
C GLU A 88 17.90 31.11 40.49
N SER A 89 19.03 30.75 41.12
CA SER A 89 20.34 31.38 40.83
C SER A 89 20.93 31.00 39.47
N VAL A 90 20.64 29.77 38.98
CA VAL A 90 21.06 29.31 37.64
C VAL A 90 20.20 29.95 36.56
N LEU A 91 18.91 30.13 36.82
CA LEU A 91 17.98 30.80 35.90
C LEU A 91 18.12 32.34 35.90
N ALA A 92 18.68 32.92 36.96
CA ALA A 92 18.99 34.35 37.05
C ALA A 92 20.39 34.71 36.52
N ASN A 93 21.14 33.76 35.94
CA ASN A 93 22.47 34.03 35.42
C ASN A 93 22.38 34.89 34.12
N PRO A 94 22.96 36.11 34.11
CA PRO A 94 22.88 37.02 32.96
C PRO A 94 23.57 36.50 31.70
N LEU A 95 24.30 35.39 31.75
CA LEU A 95 24.80 34.67 30.56
C LEU A 95 23.73 33.80 29.87
N LEU A 96 22.62 33.49 30.54
CA LEU A 96 21.48 32.74 29.99
C LEU A 96 20.24 33.62 29.74
N ALA A 97 20.23 34.85 30.27
CA ALA A 97 19.15 35.83 30.10
C ALA A 97 19.44 36.91 29.03
N HIS A 98 20.47 36.74 28.20
CA HIS A 98 20.68 37.58 27.03
C HIS A 98 20.01 36.98 25.80
N LYS A 99 18.99 37.67 25.30
CA LYS A 99 18.44 37.53 23.95
C LYS A 99 19.51 38.00 22.94
N PRO A 100 20.10 37.13 22.10
CA PRO A 100 20.93 37.60 21.02
C PRO A 100 20.02 38.10 19.89
N SER A 101 19.86 39.41 19.84
CA SER A 101 19.44 40.11 18.63
C SER A 101 20.65 40.19 17.70
N ARG A 102 20.53 39.57 16.52
CA ARG A 102 21.39 39.67 15.31
C ARG A 102 22.81 39.10 15.45
N GLN A 103 23.03 37.91 14.87
CA GLN A 103 23.80 37.71 13.62
C GLN A 103 23.87 36.20 13.31
N ASP A 104 23.50 35.85 12.08
CA ASP A 104 23.20 34.51 11.59
C ASP A 104 24.34 33.49 11.78
N SER A 105 24.14 32.54 12.69
CA SER A 105 25.04 31.40 12.88
C SER A 105 24.29 30.09 13.12
N HIS A 106 23.18 29.88 12.41
CA HIS A 106 22.64 28.54 12.11
C HIS A 106 21.88 28.57 10.78
N PRO A 107 22.58 28.45 9.62
CA PRO A 107 21.93 28.49 8.31
C PRO A 107 20.83 27.44 8.17
N ALA A 108 20.97 26.27 8.81
CA ALA A 108 19.98 25.19 8.76
C ALA A 108 18.64 25.52 9.45
N ILE A 109 18.66 26.22 10.59
CA ILE A 109 17.42 26.54 11.34
C ILE A 109 16.69 27.71 10.67
N SER A 110 17.43 28.71 10.19
CA SER A 110 16.86 29.82 9.41
C SER A 110 16.28 29.33 8.08
N ALA A 111 16.97 28.43 7.38
CA ALA A 111 16.47 27.82 6.14
C ALA A 111 15.20 26.98 6.35
N LEU A 112 15.10 26.22 7.45
CA LEU A 112 13.90 25.46 7.78
C LEU A 112 12.71 26.36 8.17
N GLN A 113 12.97 27.48 8.87
CA GLN A 113 11.93 28.47 9.18
C GLN A 113 11.48 29.23 7.93
N ALA A 114 12.41 29.57 7.02
CA ALA A 114 12.10 30.19 5.74
C ALA A 114 11.30 29.25 4.83
N PHE A 115 11.69 27.97 4.77
CA PHE A 115 10.97 26.92 4.06
C PHE A 115 9.54 26.74 4.59
N SER A 116 9.36 26.70 5.90
CA SER A 116 8.03 26.54 6.52
C SER A 116 7.09 27.70 6.22
N LYS A 117 7.62 28.93 6.11
CA LYS A 117 6.82 30.14 5.83
C LYS A 117 6.44 30.26 4.36
N ASN A 118 7.41 30.15 3.44
CA ASN A 118 7.19 30.29 2.00
C ASN A 118 8.11 29.34 1.21
N PRO A 119 7.69 28.08 0.98
CA PRO A 119 8.49 27.09 0.27
C PRO A 119 8.92 27.52 -1.15
N SER A 120 8.08 28.29 -1.85
CA SER A 120 8.36 28.77 -3.22
C SER A 120 9.48 29.81 -3.25
N GLN A 121 9.44 30.78 -2.34
CA GLN A 121 10.48 31.79 -2.24
C GLN A 121 11.81 31.17 -1.80
N TRP A 122 11.79 30.27 -0.80
CA TRP A 122 12.97 29.53 -0.36
C TRP A 122 13.65 28.76 -1.51
N PHE A 123 12.88 28.11 -2.37
CA PHE A 123 13.44 27.39 -3.52
C PHE A 123 14.09 28.36 -4.51
N ARG A 124 13.43 29.48 -4.85
CA ARG A 124 14.00 30.49 -5.76
C ARG A 124 15.27 31.13 -5.20
N ASP A 125 15.30 31.42 -3.91
CA ASP A 125 16.48 31.96 -3.23
C ASP A 125 17.62 30.94 -3.28
N SER A 126 17.33 29.66 -3.03
CA SER A 126 18.32 28.57 -3.16
C SER A 126 18.85 28.42 -4.59
N VAL A 127 18.00 28.64 -5.60
CA VAL A 127 18.41 28.64 -7.02
C VAL A 127 19.27 29.86 -7.35
N ALA A 128 18.90 31.05 -6.85
CA ALA A 128 19.66 32.28 -7.05
C ALA A 128 21.04 32.22 -6.40
N ASP A 129 21.14 31.60 -5.22
CA ASP A 129 22.38 31.36 -4.49
C ASP A 129 23.24 30.24 -5.12
N GLY A 130 22.72 29.51 -6.11
CA GLY A 130 23.39 28.37 -6.74
C GLY A 130 23.51 27.15 -5.82
N SER A 131 22.85 27.15 -4.66
CA SER A 131 22.86 26.04 -3.69
C SER A 131 21.79 24.97 -3.96
N ALA A 132 20.92 25.21 -4.95
CA ALA A 132 19.87 24.28 -5.34
C ALA A 132 20.44 22.94 -5.82
N SER A 133 19.94 21.88 -5.20
CA SER A 133 20.22 20.48 -5.54
C SER A 133 18.92 19.70 -5.80
N ILE A 134 19.03 18.50 -6.39
CA ILE A 134 17.87 17.62 -6.61
C ILE A 134 17.13 17.34 -5.30
N TYR A 135 17.86 17.29 -4.17
CA TYR A 135 17.25 17.14 -2.85
C TYR A 135 16.42 18.36 -2.45
N THR A 136 16.91 19.59 -2.69
CA THR A 136 16.13 20.82 -2.41
C THR A 136 14.87 20.89 -3.28
N ALA A 137 14.96 20.50 -4.55
CA ALA A 137 13.81 20.41 -5.45
C ALA A 137 12.81 19.34 -4.98
N PHE A 138 13.29 18.22 -4.44
CA PHE A 138 12.44 17.19 -3.84
C PHE A 138 11.67 17.70 -2.62
N LEU A 139 12.35 18.39 -1.69
CA LEU A 139 11.71 18.98 -0.52
C LEU A 139 10.64 20.00 -0.92
N TYR A 140 10.96 20.86 -1.89
CA TYR A 140 10.00 21.82 -2.44
C TYR A 140 8.78 21.11 -3.07
N ALA A 141 8.99 20.10 -3.93
CA ALA A 141 7.91 19.32 -4.52
C ALA A 141 7.04 18.62 -3.47
N ASP A 142 7.64 18.07 -2.41
CA ASP A 142 6.92 17.39 -1.33
C ASP A 142 6.07 18.36 -0.50
N ALA A 143 6.61 19.52 -0.14
CA ALA A 143 5.85 20.56 0.56
C ALA A 143 4.67 21.04 -0.29
N MET A 144 4.89 21.29 -1.59
CA MET A 144 3.83 21.75 -2.50
C MET A 144 2.74 20.70 -2.67
N ARG A 145 3.10 19.42 -2.79
CA ARG A 145 2.13 18.34 -2.84
C ARG A 145 1.27 18.26 -1.57
N LYS A 146 1.88 18.41 -0.39
CA LYS A 146 1.15 18.41 0.90
C LYS A 146 0.20 19.60 1.01
N THR A 147 0.64 20.79 0.62
CA THR A 147 -0.22 21.99 0.63
C THR A 147 -1.36 21.87 -0.38
N SER A 148 -1.11 21.33 -1.57
CA SER A 148 -2.12 21.13 -2.62
C SER A 148 -3.21 20.15 -2.19
N ASN A 149 -2.84 19.03 -1.55
CA ASN A 149 -3.82 18.09 -1.01
C ASN A 149 -4.69 18.70 0.09
N ALA A 150 -4.15 19.64 0.89
CA ALA A 150 -4.88 20.34 1.94
C ALA A 150 -5.77 21.48 1.41
N THR A 151 -5.42 22.07 0.26
CA THR A 151 -6.24 23.13 -0.37
C THR A 151 -7.30 22.59 -1.32
N ALA A 152 -7.09 21.39 -1.90
CA ALA A 152 -8.10 20.69 -2.70
C ALA A 152 -9.37 20.37 -1.90
N THR A 153 -9.27 20.17 -0.58
CA THR A 153 -10.42 20.04 0.33
C THR A 153 -11.13 21.36 0.63
N ASN A 154 -10.49 22.51 0.35
CA ASN A 154 -10.98 23.84 0.70
C ASN A 154 -11.31 24.71 -0.54
N GLY A 155 -11.30 24.15 -1.76
CA GLY A 155 -11.77 24.83 -2.98
C GLY A 155 -10.89 25.97 -3.52
N ILE A 156 -9.80 26.34 -2.85
CA ILE A 156 -8.87 27.37 -3.32
C ILE A 156 -7.74 26.69 -4.09
N ALA A 157 -7.91 26.54 -5.40
CA ALA A 157 -6.85 26.14 -6.30
C ALA A 157 -5.80 27.25 -6.37
N SER A 158 -4.80 27.20 -5.49
CA SER A 158 -3.67 28.11 -5.58
C SER A 158 -2.95 27.85 -6.91
N SER A 159 -2.77 28.91 -7.70
CA SER A 159 -2.14 28.95 -9.02
C SER A 159 -0.62 28.70 -8.96
N ASN A 160 -0.18 27.84 -8.07
CA ASN A 160 1.22 27.61 -7.81
C ASN A 160 1.79 26.70 -8.89
N LYS A 161 2.72 27.23 -9.69
CA LYS A 161 3.34 26.54 -10.84
C LYS A 161 4.64 25.83 -10.45
N ALA A 162 4.66 25.24 -9.26
CA ALA A 162 5.84 24.63 -8.64
C ALA A 162 6.48 23.54 -9.51
N GLY A 163 5.67 22.69 -10.13
CA GLY A 163 6.12 21.66 -11.07
C GLY A 163 6.84 22.26 -12.27
N THR A 164 6.27 23.32 -12.87
CA THR A 164 6.92 24.02 -13.99
C THR A 164 8.22 24.71 -13.57
N GLU A 165 8.28 25.33 -12.39
CA GLU A 165 9.48 25.99 -11.87
C GLU A 165 10.61 24.97 -11.69
N ILE A 166 10.31 23.81 -11.09
CA ILE A 166 11.28 22.71 -10.93
C ILE A 166 11.73 22.17 -12.29
N ALA A 167 10.80 21.96 -13.23
CA ALA A 167 11.15 21.45 -14.55
C ALA A 167 12.05 22.42 -15.33
N GLN A 168 11.77 23.72 -15.28
CA GLN A 168 12.60 24.75 -15.90
C GLN A 168 13.99 24.81 -15.26
N TRP A 169 14.07 24.74 -13.93
CA TRP A 169 15.35 24.69 -13.22
C TRP A 169 16.17 23.45 -13.58
N LEU A 170 15.55 22.27 -13.66
CA LEU A 170 16.22 21.03 -14.08
C LEU A 170 16.79 21.13 -15.50
N TRP A 171 16.07 21.83 -16.40
CA TRP A 171 16.54 22.07 -17.76
C TRP A 171 17.69 23.07 -17.81
N ALA A 172 17.56 24.20 -17.11
CA ALA A 172 18.59 25.23 -17.08
C ALA A 172 19.89 24.76 -16.44
N SER A 173 19.79 23.87 -15.43
CA SER A 173 20.95 23.32 -14.73
C SER A 173 21.55 22.08 -15.41
N GLY A 174 20.87 21.49 -16.40
CA GLY A 174 21.31 20.25 -17.06
C GLY A 174 21.28 19.02 -16.14
N LEU A 175 20.64 19.10 -14.97
CA LEU A 175 20.60 18.01 -14.00
C LEU A 175 19.66 16.85 -14.40
N GLU A 176 18.90 17.01 -15.49
CA GLU A 176 17.99 15.98 -16.01
C GLU A 176 18.69 14.70 -16.48
N THR A 177 19.97 14.78 -16.83
CA THR A 177 20.78 13.62 -17.25
C THR A 177 21.61 13.01 -16.12
N THR A 178 21.50 13.54 -14.89
CA THR A 178 22.30 13.08 -13.75
C THR A 178 21.71 11.81 -13.15
N PRO A 179 22.53 10.81 -12.73
CA PRO A 179 22.01 9.59 -12.09
C PRO A 179 21.19 9.88 -10.81
N ALA A 180 21.55 10.93 -10.07
CA ALA A 180 20.82 11.38 -8.88
C ALA A 180 19.35 11.78 -9.18
N PHE A 181 19.06 12.25 -10.39
CA PHE A 181 17.69 12.54 -10.81
C PHE A 181 16.93 11.23 -10.99
N ILE A 182 17.49 10.32 -11.81
CA ILE A 182 16.89 9.05 -12.25
C ILE A 182 16.54 8.11 -11.09
N GLU A 183 17.35 8.10 -10.02
CA GLU A 183 17.18 7.19 -8.90
C GLU A 183 16.02 7.57 -7.97
N ASN A 184 15.66 8.84 -7.89
CA ASN A 184 14.70 9.33 -6.90
C ASN A 184 13.24 9.15 -7.35
N HIS A 185 12.68 7.95 -7.11
CA HIS A 185 11.30 7.64 -7.48
C HIS A 185 10.26 8.53 -6.76
N ALA A 186 10.47 8.83 -5.48
CA ALA A 186 9.54 9.67 -4.71
C ALA A 186 9.43 11.06 -5.33
N PHE A 187 10.57 11.62 -5.75
CA PHE A 187 10.63 12.87 -6.47
C PHE A 187 9.83 12.85 -7.77
N HIS A 188 10.04 11.86 -8.63
CA HIS A 188 9.27 11.74 -9.89
C HIS A 188 7.76 11.61 -9.66
N THR A 189 7.35 10.96 -8.57
CA THR A 189 5.94 10.81 -8.24
C THR A 189 5.32 12.15 -7.82
N ASN A 190 6.02 12.91 -6.97
CA ASN A 190 5.59 14.24 -6.56
C ASN A 190 5.57 15.22 -7.75
N LEU A 191 6.62 15.19 -8.57
CA LEU A 191 6.75 16.06 -9.74
C LEU A 191 5.71 15.76 -10.81
N ALA A 192 5.43 14.49 -11.10
CA ALA A 192 4.36 14.10 -12.02
C ALA A 192 2.98 14.58 -11.54
N ALA A 193 2.69 14.44 -10.25
CA ALA A 193 1.42 14.91 -9.69
C ALA A 193 1.25 16.43 -9.85
N LEU A 194 2.29 17.21 -9.54
CA LEU A 194 2.28 18.67 -9.68
C LEU A 194 2.11 19.10 -11.15
N LEU A 195 2.87 18.51 -12.07
CA LEU A 195 2.80 18.85 -13.50
C LEU A 195 1.45 18.51 -14.14
N ILE A 196 0.83 17.40 -13.74
CA ILE A 196 -0.51 17.02 -14.20
C ILE A 196 -1.56 17.99 -13.62
N GLN A 197 -1.45 18.36 -12.35
CA GLN A 197 -2.33 19.36 -11.73
C GLN A 197 -2.22 20.73 -12.42
N GLU A 198 -1.01 21.12 -12.81
CA GLU A 198 -0.72 22.36 -13.55
C GLU A 198 -1.10 22.30 -15.03
N ARG A 199 -1.56 21.14 -15.52
CA ARG A 199 -1.84 20.86 -16.94
C ARG A 199 -0.62 21.07 -17.87
N ASN A 200 0.59 20.99 -17.32
CA ASN A 200 1.83 21.08 -18.08
C ASN A 200 2.54 19.72 -18.13
N GLU A 201 2.02 18.81 -18.95
CA GLU A 201 2.56 17.45 -19.06
C GLU A 201 3.77 17.35 -20.02
N ARG A 202 4.11 18.42 -20.74
CA ARG A 202 5.20 18.45 -21.73
C ARG A 202 6.53 17.93 -21.17
N PRO A 203 6.97 18.31 -19.95
CA PRO A 203 8.21 17.79 -19.39
C PRO A 203 8.20 16.28 -19.20
N LEU A 204 7.06 15.72 -18.77
CA LEU A 204 6.89 14.28 -18.54
C LEU A 204 7.04 13.50 -19.85
N TRP A 205 6.41 13.98 -20.92
CA TRP A 205 6.49 13.34 -22.23
C TRP A 205 7.88 13.45 -22.87
N ARG A 206 8.59 14.55 -22.60
CA ARG A 206 10.00 14.69 -23.01
C ARG A 206 10.90 13.69 -22.28
N TRP A 207 10.73 13.52 -20.97
CA TRP A 207 11.50 12.54 -20.19
C TRP A 207 11.21 11.08 -20.56
N LEU A 208 9.98 10.80 -21.00
CA LEU A 208 9.58 9.51 -21.59
C LEU A 208 9.94 9.38 -23.08
N GLY A 209 10.41 10.46 -23.71
CA GLY A 209 10.73 10.50 -25.13
C GLY A 209 12.04 9.79 -25.48
N PRO A 210 12.29 9.53 -26.78
CA PRO A 210 13.52 8.92 -27.25
C PRO A 210 14.74 9.85 -27.12
N ASP A 211 14.52 11.17 -27.09
CA ASP A 211 15.60 12.15 -26.92
C ASP A 211 16.26 12.05 -25.55
N MET A 212 15.45 11.92 -24.49
CA MET A 212 15.96 11.72 -23.14
C MET A 212 16.72 10.40 -23.04
N GLN A 213 16.20 9.33 -23.61
CA GLN A 213 16.91 8.04 -23.62
C GLN A 213 18.30 8.17 -24.26
N ARG A 214 18.43 8.85 -25.41
CA ARG A 214 19.73 9.11 -26.05
C ARG A 214 20.65 9.93 -25.16
N ALA A 215 20.13 10.96 -24.49
CA ALA A 215 20.92 11.78 -23.57
C ALA A 215 21.45 10.98 -22.37
N LEU A 216 20.64 10.08 -21.81
CA LEU A 216 21.05 9.22 -20.69
C LEU A 216 22.06 8.14 -21.12
N GLU A 217 21.89 7.57 -22.32
CA GLU A 217 22.88 6.64 -22.89
C GLU A 217 24.23 7.33 -23.13
N ASN A 218 24.22 8.56 -23.65
CA ASN A 218 25.43 9.37 -23.83
C ASN A 218 26.09 9.74 -22.50
N ALA A 219 25.31 9.89 -21.43
CA ALA A 219 25.81 10.11 -20.07
C ALA A 219 26.38 8.84 -19.41
N GLY A 220 26.41 7.70 -20.10
CA GLY A 220 26.98 6.45 -19.62
C GLY A 220 26.06 5.66 -18.68
N ILE A 221 24.76 5.96 -18.66
CA ILE A 221 23.80 5.34 -17.74
C ILE A 221 23.37 3.98 -18.29
N PRO A 222 23.38 2.91 -17.48
CA PRO A 222 23.06 1.58 -17.96
C PRO A 222 21.61 1.50 -18.45
N PRO A 223 21.35 0.79 -19.58
CA PRO A 223 20.02 0.73 -20.20
C PRO A 223 18.95 0.13 -19.28
N ALA A 224 19.34 -0.73 -18.34
CA ALA A 224 18.43 -1.29 -17.33
C ALA A 224 17.93 -0.22 -16.34
N GLN A 225 18.77 0.77 -16.00
CA GLN A 225 18.39 1.86 -15.11
C GLN A 225 17.47 2.86 -15.83
N ILE A 226 17.74 3.15 -17.11
CA ILE A 226 16.88 3.96 -17.98
C ILE A 226 15.49 3.33 -18.09
N ALA A 227 15.40 2.03 -18.40
CA ALA A 227 14.14 1.31 -18.50
C ALA A 227 13.35 1.33 -17.18
N ARG A 228 14.04 1.17 -16.04
CA ARG A 228 13.41 1.26 -14.70
C ARG A 228 12.87 2.66 -14.42
N PHE A 229 13.63 3.70 -14.77
CA PHE A 229 13.19 5.09 -14.61
C PHE A 229 11.96 5.39 -15.47
N ARG A 230 12.01 5.08 -16.76
CA ARG A 230 10.88 5.26 -17.69
C ARG A 230 9.64 4.51 -17.21
N SER A 231 9.80 3.26 -16.77
CA SER A 231 8.68 2.46 -16.24
C SER A 231 8.06 3.09 -14.99
N ARG A 232 8.89 3.56 -14.05
CA ARG A 232 8.42 4.20 -12.82
C ARG A 232 7.74 5.55 -13.08
N LEU A 233 8.31 6.35 -13.98
CA LEU A 233 7.75 7.63 -14.38
C LEU A 233 6.40 7.44 -15.10
N LEU A 234 6.31 6.51 -16.05
CA LEU A 234 5.05 6.22 -16.72
C LEU A 234 3.99 5.71 -15.74
N LYS A 235 4.38 4.83 -14.81
CA LYS A 235 3.50 4.37 -13.74
C LYS A 235 3.01 5.54 -12.88
N SER A 236 3.86 6.49 -12.51
CA SER A 236 3.43 7.64 -11.70
C SER A 236 2.46 8.54 -12.47
N VAL A 237 2.70 8.79 -13.76
CA VAL A 237 1.79 9.55 -14.63
C VAL A 237 0.41 8.89 -14.70
N VAL A 238 0.37 7.59 -14.99
CA VAL A 238 -0.87 6.81 -15.08
C VAL A 238 -1.61 6.82 -13.74
N LEU A 239 -0.93 6.58 -12.61
CA LEU A 239 -1.57 6.60 -11.29
C LEU A 239 -2.10 8.00 -10.91
N CYS A 240 -1.38 9.07 -11.27
CA CYS A 240 -1.86 10.43 -11.03
C CYS A 240 -3.11 10.75 -11.84
N LYS A 241 -3.19 10.30 -13.10
CA LYS A 241 -4.38 10.45 -13.94
C LYS A 241 -5.56 9.61 -13.46
N LEU A 242 -5.31 8.37 -13.02
CA LEU A 242 -6.33 7.51 -12.40
C LEU A 242 -6.97 8.14 -11.17
N ASN A 243 -6.17 8.76 -10.31
CA ASN A 243 -6.63 9.42 -9.08
C ASN A 243 -7.13 10.86 -9.32
N GLY A 244 -6.92 11.41 -10.52
CA GLY A 244 -7.27 12.77 -10.90
C GLY A 244 -8.70 12.89 -11.46
N THR A 245 -9.04 14.07 -11.96
CA THR A 245 -10.38 14.38 -12.48
C THR A 245 -10.72 13.66 -13.80
N GLY A 246 -9.72 13.23 -14.56
CA GLY A 246 -9.91 12.55 -15.85
C GLY A 246 -10.09 11.04 -15.76
N GLY A 247 -9.82 10.44 -14.59
CA GLY A 247 -10.07 9.03 -14.31
C GLY A 247 -9.35 8.06 -15.24
N LEU A 248 -10.06 6.98 -15.60
CA LEU A 248 -9.50 5.82 -16.30
C LEU A 248 -9.22 6.07 -17.79
N GLU A 249 -10.01 6.93 -18.45
CA GLU A 249 -9.81 7.26 -19.86
C GLU A 249 -8.53 8.07 -20.09
N ASP A 250 -8.28 9.07 -19.24
CA ASP A 250 -7.03 9.83 -19.24
C ASP A 250 -5.80 8.95 -18.97
N ALA A 251 -5.93 7.97 -18.08
CA ALA A 251 -4.87 7.03 -17.78
C ALA A 251 -4.55 6.10 -18.96
N ILE A 252 -5.59 5.62 -19.66
CA ILE A 252 -5.45 4.81 -20.87
C ILE A 252 -4.82 5.64 -21.99
N SER A 253 -5.31 6.86 -22.24
CA SER A 253 -4.77 7.73 -23.28
C SER A 253 -3.30 8.08 -23.03
N ALA A 254 -2.92 8.34 -21.78
CA ALA A 254 -1.54 8.55 -21.36
C ALA A 254 -0.64 7.33 -21.63
N HIS A 255 -1.12 6.12 -21.32
CA HIS A 255 -0.38 4.89 -21.60
C HIS A 255 -0.21 4.65 -23.10
N LEU A 256 -1.28 4.81 -23.89
CA LEU A 256 -1.25 4.66 -25.34
C LEU A 256 -0.36 5.70 -26.01
N HIS A 257 -0.38 6.94 -25.52
CA HIS A 257 0.52 8.00 -25.96
C HIS A 257 1.99 7.59 -25.72
N ALA A 258 2.32 7.09 -24.54
CA ALA A 258 3.67 6.60 -24.25
C ALA A 258 4.09 5.45 -25.18
N CYS A 259 3.19 4.49 -25.45
CA CYS A 259 3.45 3.42 -26.42
C CYS A 259 3.62 3.95 -27.87
N SER A 260 3.01 5.08 -28.21
CA SER A 260 3.13 5.68 -29.54
C SER A 260 4.46 6.40 -29.75
N LEU A 261 5.05 6.97 -28.69
CA LEU A 261 6.35 7.66 -28.74
C LEU A 261 7.49 6.72 -29.17
N GLU A 262 7.37 5.43 -28.87
CA GLU A 262 8.39 4.45 -29.23
C GLU A 262 8.28 3.88 -30.65
N LYS A 263 7.12 4.01 -31.31
CA LYS A 263 6.96 3.56 -32.71
C LYS A 263 7.93 4.25 -33.67
N ASN A 264 8.46 5.41 -33.29
CA ASN A 264 9.40 6.19 -34.08
C ASN A 264 10.86 5.83 -33.79
N THR A 265 11.13 4.81 -32.98
CA THR A 265 12.49 4.39 -32.61
C THR A 265 12.80 3.03 -33.23
N SER A 266 13.90 2.93 -33.99
CA SER A 266 14.34 1.70 -34.67
C SER A 266 14.81 0.57 -33.73
N ARG A 267 14.49 0.63 -32.44
CA ARG A 267 14.92 -0.33 -31.42
C ARG A 267 13.73 -1.13 -30.89
N PRO A 268 13.91 -2.43 -30.58
CA PRO A 268 12.84 -3.24 -30.03
C PRO A 268 12.46 -2.72 -28.64
N VAL A 269 11.21 -2.26 -28.52
CA VAL A 269 10.57 -1.88 -27.27
C VAL A 269 10.74 -3.01 -26.24
N LYS A 270 11.36 -2.72 -25.10
CA LYS A 270 11.43 -3.68 -24.00
C LYS A 270 10.10 -3.65 -23.25
N TYR A 271 9.34 -4.74 -23.34
CA TYR A 271 8.06 -4.94 -22.64
C TYR A 271 8.05 -4.44 -21.18
N SER A 272 9.19 -4.57 -20.50
CA SER A 272 9.39 -4.15 -19.11
C SER A 272 9.08 -2.68 -18.83
N GLU A 273 9.24 -1.78 -19.81
CA GLU A 273 9.05 -0.34 -19.60
C GLU A 273 7.57 0.00 -19.38
N PHE A 274 6.70 -0.57 -20.21
CA PHE A 274 5.27 -0.29 -20.17
C PHE A 274 4.50 -1.21 -19.23
N PHE A 275 5.04 -2.40 -18.93
CA PHE A 275 4.36 -3.44 -18.16
C PHE A 275 3.75 -2.93 -16.85
N THR A 276 4.49 -2.18 -16.05
CA THR A 276 4.02 -1.73 -14.72
C THR A 276 2.84 -0.77 -14.80
N SER A 277 2.82 0.09 -15.82
CA SER A 277 1.72 1.02 -16.07
C SER A 277 0.49 0.30 -16.64
N GLY A 278 0.67 -0.60 -17.60
CA GLY A 278 -0.40 -1.43 -18.16
C GLY A 278 -1.05 -2.32 -17.10
N ALA A 279 -0.24 -2.97 -16.26
CA ALA A 279 -0.74 -3.78 -15.15
C ALA A 279 -1.52 -2.94 -14.11
N SER A 280 -1.14 -1.68 -13.87
CA SER A 280 -1.86 -0.78 -12.97
C SER A 280 -3.25 -0.43 -13.54
N ILE A 281 -3.34 -0.19 -14.84
CA ILE A 281 -4.61 0.05 -15.54
C ILE A 281 -5.51 -1.19 -15.46
N VAL A 282 -4.97 -2.38 -15.77
CA VAL A 282 -5.75 -3.64 -15.66
C VAL A 282 -6.26 -3.84 -14.24
N SER A 283 -5.41 -3.64 -13.23
CA SER A 283 -5.84 -3.75 -11.83
C SER A 283 -6.98 -2.77 -11.52
N HIS A 284 -6.94 -1.56 -12.07
CA HIS A 284 -8.00 -0.58 -11.87
C HIS A 284 -9.30 -0.98 -12.59
N ILE A 285 -9.21 -1.49 -13.83
CA ILE A 285 -10.36 -2.02 -14.59
C ILE A 285 -11.04 -3.13 -13.80
N THR A 286 -10.27 -4.06 -13.22
CA THR A 286 -10.83 -5.18 -12.44
C THR A 286 -11.46 -4.75 -11.12
N ALA A 287 -10.99 -3.66 -10.52
CA ALA A 287 -11.55 -3.12 -9.30
C ALA A 287 -12.77 -2.23 -9.57
N ASN A 288 -12.77 -1.50 -10.69
CA ASN A 288 -13.81 -0.55 -11.06
C ASN A 288 -13.91 -0.43 -12.60
N SER A 289 -14.87 -1.13 -13.19
CA SER A 289 -15.12 -1.16 -14.64
C SER A 289 -16.03 -0.02 -15.13
N ARG A 290 -16.47 0.88 -14.25
CA ARG A 290 -17.45 1.92 -14.58
C ARG A 290 -16.79 3.10 -15.30
N GLY A 291 -17.41 3.54 -16.40
CA GLY A 291 -17.06 4.81 -17.07
C GLY A 291 -15.98 4.73 -18.15
N ILE A 292 -15.67 3.54 -18.69
CA ILE A 292 -14.72 3.40 -19.80
C ILE A 292 -15.49 3.42 -21.12
N SER A 293 -15.05 4.23 -22.08
CA SER A 293 -15.55 4.17 -23.45
C SER A 293 -15.05 2.89 -24.14
N VAL A 294 -15.92 2.23 -24.91
CA VAL A 294 -15.61 0.98 -25.62
C VAL A 294 -14.39 1.16 -26.53
N ALA A 295 -14.31 2.31 -27.22
CA ALA A 295 -13.18 2.64 -28.09
C ALA A 295 -11.83 2.72 -27.35
N SER A 296 -11.78 3.36 -26.18
CA SER A 296 -10.57 3.43 -25.35
C SER A 296 -10.19 2.05 -24.80
N TYR A 297 -11.18 1.23 -24.45
CA TYR A 297 -10.96 -0.14 -24.02
C TYR A 297 -10.34 -1.01 -25.13
N ASP A 298 -10.91 -0.98 -26.33
CA ASP A 298 -10.44 -1.74 -27.48
C ASP A 298 -9.05 -1.31 -27.93
N ALA A 299 -8.78 0.00 -27.91
CA ALA A 299 -7.44 0.53 -28.19
C ALA A 299 -6.41 0.05 -27.17
N PHE A 300 -6.78 0.02 -25.88
CA PHE A 300 -5.93 -0.53 -24.82
C PHE A 300 -5.72 -2.04 -24.99
N PHE A 301 -6.78 -2.79 -25.28
CA PHE A 301 -6.71 -4.23 -25.53
C PHE A 301 -5.80 -4.55 -26.72
N GLY A 302 -5.92 -3.78 -27.80
CA GLY A 302 -5.04 -3.85 -28.95
C GLY A 302 -3.58 -3.54 -28.62
N SER A 303 -3.28 -2.82 -27.52
CA SER A 303 -1.92 -2.47 -27.13
C SER A 303 -1.18 -3.54 -26.30
N ILE A 304 -1.87 -4.57 -25.77
CA ILE A 304 -1.29 -5.52 -24.79
C ILE A 304 -0.01 -6.19 -25.31
N HIS A 305 0.00 -6.56 -26.59
CA HIS A 305 1.14 -7.21 -27.22
C HIS A 305 2.40 -6.34 -27.27
N LYS A 306 2.31 -5.03 -26.99
CA LYS A 306 3.45 -4.11 -26.98
C LYS A 306 4.14 -4.03 -25.62
N TRP A 307 3.44 -4.43 -24.55
CA TRP A 307 3.93 -4.26 -23.18
C TRP A 307 3.92 -5.55 -22.35
N CYS A 308 3.38 -6.65 -22.87
CA CYS A 308 3.40 -7.94 -22.20
C CYS A 308 3.76 -9.08 -23.15
N SER A 309 4.83 -9.82 -22.83
CA SER A 309 5.23 -11.04 -23.56
C SER A 309 4.31 -12.24 -23.26
N GLY A 310 3.71 -12.29 -22.06
CA GLY A 310 2.74 -13.30 -21.62
C GLY A 310 1.30 -12.80 -21.68
N ALA A 311 0.92 -12.20 -22.80
CA ALA A 311 -0.34 -11.46 -22.94
C ALA A 311 -1.61 -12.31 -22.77
N GLU A 312 -1.54 -13.64 -22.89
CA GLU A 312 -2.72 -14.53 -22.88
C GLU A 312 -3.58 -14.35 -21.62
N GLY A 313 -2.97 -14.32 -20.44
CA GLY A 313 -3.71 -14.16 -19.17
C GLY A 313 -4.36 -12.77 -19.04
N PHE A 314 -3.65 -11.71 -19.42
CA PHE A 314 -4.18 -10.35 -19.40
C PHE A 314 -5.29 -10.15 -20.43
N LYS A 315 -5.14 -10.72 -21.64
CA LYS A 315 -6.18 -10.71 -22.68
C LYS A 315 -7.44 -11.41 -22.19
N ALA A 316 -7.30 -12.61 -21.62
CA ALA A 316 -8.42 -13.35 -21.06
C ALA A 316 -9.17 -12.56 -19.97
N LEU A 317 -8.44 -11.90 -19.07
CA LEU A 317 -9.04 -11.07 -18.02
C LEU A 317 -9.76 -9.84 -18.57
N LEU A 318 -9.22 -9.22 -19.62
CA LEU A 318 -9.85 -8.06 -20.24
C LEU A 318 -11.10 -8.47 -21.04
N LEU A 319 -11.06 -9.54 -21.82
CA LEU A 319 -12.26 -10.05 -22.50
C LEU A 319 -13.38 -10.41 -21.52
N LEU A 320 -13.03 -10.93 -20.34
CA LEU A 320 -13.96 -11.19 -19.25
C LEU A 320 -14.61 -9.91 -18.68
N GLN A 321 -13.89 -8.80 -18.68
CA GLN A 321 -14.32 -7.51 -18.13
C GLN A 321 -14.74 -6.51 -19.23
N HIS A 322 -15.01 -7.00 -20.44
CA HIS A 322 -15.37 -6.13 -21.56
C HIS A 322 -16.72 -5.45 -21.30
N PRO A 323 -16.84 -4.12 -21.46
CA PRO A 323 -18.05 -3.38 -21.09
C PRO A 323 -19.29 -3.72 -21.95
N SER A 324 -19.11 -4.18 -23.19
CA SER A 324 -20.22 -4.45 -24.12
C SER A 324 -20.49 -5.93 -24.38
N THR A 325 -19.48 -6.79 -24.24
CA THR A 325 -19.53 -8.20 -24.67
C THR A 325 -18.54 -9.02 -23.84
N PRO A 326 -18.87 -9.33 -22.58
CA PRO A 326 -18.00 -10.19 -21.76
C PRO A 326 -17.91 -11.58 -22.38
N ASP A 327 -16.70 -12.08 -22.61
CA ASP A 327 -16.47 -13.45 -23.09
C ASP A 327 -15.69 -14.26 -22.04
N LEU A 328 -16.32 -15.33 -21.55
CA LEU A 328 -15.79 -16.22 -20.52
C LEU A 328 -14.84 -17.28 -21.07
N ASN A 329 -14.98 -17.64 -22.35
CA ASN A 329 -14.29 -18.81 -22.92
C ASN A 329 -12.76 -18.66 -22.98
N PRO A 330 -12.19 -17.49 -23.34
CA PRO A 330 -10.75 -17.28 -23.35
C PRO A 330 -10.11 -17.49 -21.96
N ALA A 331 -10.79 -17.06 -20.90
CA ALA A 331 -10.33 -17.22 -19.53
C ALA A 331 -10.40 -18.68 -19.06
N LEU A 332 -11.45 -19.42 -19.42
CA LEU A 332 -11.54 -20.86 -19.18
C LEU A 332 -10.43 -21.63 -19.91
N GLN A 333 -10.20 -21.35 -21.20
CA GLN A 333 -9.16 -22.00 -21.98
C GLN A 333 -7.76 -21.71 -21.42
N TYR A 334 -7.51 -20.46 -21.01
CA TYR A 334 -6.26 -20.09 -20.37
C TYR A 334 -6.02 -20.87 -19.07
N LEU A 335 -7.02 -20.96 -18.19
CA LEU A 335 -6.90 -21.75 -16.96
C LEU A 335 -6.71 -23.25 -17.24
N ARG A 336 -7.42 -23.83 -18.21
CA ARG A 336 -7.26 -25.25 -18.58
C ARG A 336 -5.88 -25.54 -19.16
N LYS A 337 -5.32 -24.63 -19.96
CA LYS A 337 -3.95 -24.74 -20.50
C LYS A 337 -2.90 -24.63 -19.39
N MET A 338 -3.15 -23.78 -18.40
CA MET A 338 -2.25 -23.56 -17.26
C MET A 338 -2.34 -24.64 -16.19
N ALA A 339 -3.51 -25.26 -15.98
CA ALA A 339 -3.74 -26.27 -14.95
C ALA A 339 -2.74 -27.46 -14.96
N PRO A 340 -2.43 -28.11 -16.11
CA PRO A 340 -1.50 -29.24 -16.13
C PRO A 340 -0.04 -28.81 -15.93
N THR A 341 0.31 -27.56 -16.24
CA THR A 341 1.68 -27.02 -16.12
C THR A 341 1.83 -26.10 -14.90
N PHE A 342 0.85 -26.14 -13.99
CA PHE A 342 0.74 -25.15 -12.93
C PHE A 342 1.94 -25.23 -11.99
N THR A 343 2.74 -24.16 -11.98
CA THR A 343 3.80 -23.97 -10.99
C THR A 343 3.36 -22.88 -10.03
N TYR A 344 3.41 -23.15 -8.72
CA TYR A 344 2.97 -22.18 -7.72
C TYR A 344 3.80 -20.88 -7.84
N PRO A 345 3.17 -19.72 -8.13
CA PRO A 345 3.93 -18.50 -8.39
C PRO A 345 4.71 -18.07 -7.17
N LYS A 346 6.00 -17.74 -7.30
CA LYS A 346 6.78 -17.17 -6.18
C LYS A 346 6.34 -15.74 -5.83
N HIS A 347 5.92 -14.97 -6.83
CA HIS A 347 5.54 -13.56 -6.65
C HIS A 347 4.08 -13.40 -6.19
N PRO A 348 3.82 -12.64 -5.10
CA PRO A 348 2.48 -12.48 -4.54
C PRO A 348 1.52 -11.79 -5.52
N GLN A 349 1.99 -10.83 -6.32
CA GLN A 349 1.18 -10.12 -7.31
C GLN A 349 0.60 -11.08 -8.37
N MET A 350 1.38 -12.06 -8.82
CA MET A 350 0.89 -13.08 -9.76
C MET A 350 -0.13 -14.01 -9.11
N ARG A 351 0.01 -14.33 -7.82
CA ARG A 351 -1.01 -15.09 -7.08
C ARG A 351 -2.33 -14.33 -7.00
N TYR A 352 -2.27 -13.05 -6.59
CA TYR A 352 -3.46 -12.20 -6.55
C TYR A 352 -4.12 -12.05 -7.92
N PHE A 353 -3.32 -11.91 -8.99
CA PHE A 353 -3.84 -11.89 -10.36
C PHE A 353 -4.60 -13.16 -10.72
N LEU A 354 -4.02 -14.34 -10.50
CA LEU A 354 -4.65 -15.63 -10.83
C LEU A 354 -5.90 -15.89 -9.99
N VAL A 355 -5.86 -15.54 -8.70
CA VAL A 355 -7.02 -15.64 -7.80
C VAL A 355 -8.14 -14.68 -8.25
N ASN A 356 -7.82 -13.44 -8.60
CA ASN A 356 -8.81 -12.49 -9.09
C ASN A 356 -9.42 -12.93 -10.43
N LEU A 357 -8.60 -13.45 -11.35
CA LEU A 357 -9.04 -13.97 -12.65
C LEU A 357 -10.01 -15.14 -12.47
N SER A 358 -9.64 -16.12 -11.65
CA SER A 358 -10.47 -17.30 -11.39
C SER A 358 -11.76 -16.97 -10.62
N LEU A 359 -11.71 -16.05 -9.64
CA LEU A 359 -12.92 -15.58 -8.95
C LEU A 359 -13.85 -14.79 -9.88
N ALA A 360 -13.30 -13.91 -10.73
CA ALA A 360 -14.09 -13.18 -11.71
C ALA A 360 -14.73 -14.13 -12.72
N LEU A 361 -13.99 -15.15 -13.17
CA LEU A 361 -14.49 -16.18 -14.08
C LEU A 361 -15.58 -17.04 -13.45
N ALA A 362 -15.38 -17.50 -12.21
CA ALA A 362 -16.40 -18.26 -11.48
C ALA A 362 -17.69 -17.45 -11.31
N ARG A 363 -17.58 -16.14 -11.01
CA ARG A 363 -18.75 -15.24 -10.95
C ARG A 363 -19.49 -15.14 -12.27
N GLY A 364 -18.77 -14.98 -13.39
CA GLY A 364 -19.36 -14.92 -14.72
C GLY A 364 -20.04 -16.23 -15.13
N LEU A 365 -19.39 -17.37 -14.89
CA LEU A 365 -19.95 -18.68 -15.22
C LEU A 365 -21.19 -19.02 -14.41
N LEU A 366 -21.26 -18.58 -13.15
CA LEU A 366 -22.47 -18.72 -12.33
C LEU A 366 -23.60 -17.79 -12.77
N ALA A 367 -23.28 -16.68 -13.42
CA ALA A 367 -24.31 -15.78 -13.97
C ALA A 367 -24.89 -16.30 -15.29
N GLU A 368 -24.11 -17.09 -16.06
CA GLU A 368 -24.54 -17.78 -17.29
C GLU A 368 -25.08 -19.21 -17.04
N ASP A 369 -25.37 -19.59 -15.79
CA ASP A 369 -25.85 -20.92 -15.40
C ASP A 369 -24.93 -22.11 -15.81
N ARG A 370 -23.64 -21.85 -16.07
CA ARG A 370 -22.63 -22.86 -16.39
C ARG A 370 -21.99 -23.44 -15.13
N PHE A 371 -22.81 -24.09 -14.30
CA PHE A 371 -22.40 -24.55 -12.97
C PHE A 371 -21.24 -25.55 -12.97
N ALA A 372 -21.17 -26.46 -13.94
CA ALA A 372 -20.09 -27.46 -14.02
C ALA A 372 -18.71 -26.82 -14.22
N ASP A 373 -18.61 -25.83 -15.11
CA ASP A 373 -17.37 -25.09 -15.34
C ASP A 373 -17.04 -24.18 -14.15
N GLY A 374 -18.04 -23.56 -13.54
CA GLY A 374 -17.87 -22.76 -12.33
C GLY A 374 -17.33 -23.56 -11.14
N LEU A 375 -17.85 -24.78 -10.93
CA LEU A 375 -17.37 -25.73 -9.92
C LEU A 375 -15.91 -26.12 -10.17
N TRP A 376 -15.57 -26.47 -11.41
CA TRP A 376 -14.18 -26.81 -11.77
C TRP A 376 -13.21 -25.67 -11.44
N VAL A 377 -13.56 -24.42 -11.74
CA VAL A 377 -12.71 -23.25 -11.42
C VAL A 377 -12.56 -23.05 -9.90
N LEU A 378 -13.62 -23.27 -9.13
CA LEU A 378 -13.57 -23.17 -7.67
C LEU A 378 -12.76 -24.29 -7.04
N ASP A 379 -12.83 -25.52 -7.56
CA ASP A 379 -12.02 -26.63 -7.09
C ASP A 379 -10.55 -26.44 -7.44
N PHE A 380 -10.25 -25.92 -8.63
CA PHE A 380 -8.90 -25.48 -9.00
C PHE A 380 -8.35 -24.42 -8.02
N LEU A 381 -9.17 -23.45 -7.62
CA LEU A 381 -8.81 -22.43 -6.62
C LEU A 381 -8.52 -23.03 -5.24
N LYS A 382 -9.35 -23.98 -4.78
CA LYS A 382 -9.15 -24.68 -3.50
C LYS A 382 -7.86 -25.47 -3.50
N GLU A 383 -7.58 -26.20 -4.58
CA GLU A 383 -6.41 -27.08 -4.69
C GLU A 383 -5.11 -26.27 -4.80
N LYS A 384 -5.10 -25.21 -5.62
CA LYS A 384 -3.86 -24.49 -5.97
C LYS A 384 -3.59 -23.24 -5.12
N PHE A 385 -4.61 -22.63 -4.51
CA PHE A 385 -4.49 -21.38 -3.73
C PHE A 385 -5.23 -21.41 -2.38
N PRO A 386 -5.00 -22.43 -1.52
CA PRO A 386 -5.74 -22.56 -0.27
C PRO A 386 -5.49 -21.39 0.70
N LYS A 387 -4.26 -20.85 0.73
CA LYS A 387 -3.87 -19.77 1.64
C LYS A 387 -4.54 -18.44 1.28
N GLU A 388 -4.65 -18.12 0.00
CA GLU A 388 -5.19 -16.86 -0.51
C GLU A 388 -6.72 -16.80 -0.42
N VAL A 389 -7.36 -17.96 -0.62
CA VAL A 389 -8.81 -18.14 -0.51
C VAL A 389 -9.24 -18.32 0.97
N GLY A 390 -8.29 -18.45 1.90
CA GLY A 390 -8.58 -18.66 3.31
C GLY A 390 -9.21 -20.03 3.60
N TRP A 391 -9.07 -20.98 2.66
CA TRP A 391 -9.48 -22.36 2.84
C TRP A 391 -8.45 -23.05 3.72
N LYS A 392 -8.85 -23.37 4.96
CA LYS A 392 -8.13 -24.34 5.77
C LYS A 392 -8.60 -25.73 5.35
N PRO A 393 -7.72 -26.64 4.90
CA PRO A 393 -8.14 -28.02 4.73
C PRO A 393 -8.75 -28.50 6.05
N SER A 394 -9.90 -29.17 5.97
CA SER A 394 -10.45 -29.88 7.11
C SER A 394 -9.35 -30.80 7.66
N PRO A 395 -9.06 -30.81 8.98
CA PRO A 395 -7.94 -31.54 9.56
C PRO A 395 -8.04 -33.08 9.45
N ALA A 396 -9.00 -33.61 8.70
CA ALA A 396 -9.23 -35.04 8.54
C ALA A 396 -8.23 -35.74 7.61
N HIS A 397 -7.49 -35.02 6.75
CA HIS A 397 -6.62 -35.66 5.74
C HIS A 397 -5.16 -35.19 5.70
N SER A 398 -4.75 -34.18 6.47
CA SER A 398 -3.34 -33.75 6.54
C SER A 398 -2.62 -34.17 7.83
N ALA A 399 -3.35 -34.58 8.87
CA ALA A 399 -2.75 -35.02 10.14
C ALA A 399 -2.13 -36.41 10.04
N THR A 400 -2.60 -37.26 9.13
CA THR A 400 -2.10 -38.64 9.00
C THR A 400 -0.77 -38.73 8.27
N GLU A 401 -0.51 -37.84 7.30
CA GLU A 401 0.74 -37.90 6.52
C GLU A 401 1.92 -37.24 7.24
N GLU A 402 1.72 -36.09 7.90
CA GLU A 402 2.80 -35.46 8.66
C GLU A 402 3.15 -36.26 9.93
N HIS A 403 2.17 -36.89 10.59
CA HIS A 403 2.45 -37.72 11.76
C HIS A 403 3.11 -39.07 11.38
N ASN A 404 2.72 -39.70 10.27
CA ASN A 404 3.36 -40.93 9.81
C ASN A 404 4.82 -40.71 9.33
N LEU A 405 5.14 -39.52 8.81
CA LEU A 405 6.52 -39.18 8.42
C LEU A 405 7.43 -38.89 9.62
N ASP A 406 6.88 -38.37 10.72
CA ASP A 406 7.64 -38.17 11.96
C ASP A 406 7.83 -39.48 12.72
N ILE A 407 6.79 -40.32 12.83
CA ILE A 407 6.89 -41.65 13.46
C ILE A 407 7.93 -42.52 12.74
N SER A 408 7.95 -42.48 11.40
CA SER A 408 8.92 -43.27 10.62
C SER A 408 10.38 -42.82 10.82
N LYS A 409 10.63 -41.56 11.16
CA LYS A 409 11.98 -41.06 11.45
C LYS A 409 12.43 -41.43 12.86
N ASP A 410 11.52 -41.32 13.84
CA ASP A 410 11.80 -41.70 15.22
C ASP A 410 12.01 -43.23 15.35
N GLU A 411 11.29 -44.04 14.58
CA GLU A 411 11.52 -45.49 14.50
C GLU A 411 12.89 -45.83 13.87
N LEU A 412 13.31 -45.09 12.85
CA LEU A 412 14.62 -45.27 12.21
C LEU A 412 15.78 -44.84 13.11
N GLU A 413 15.62 -43.80 13.91
CA GLU A 413 16.61 -43.41 14.93
C GLU A 413 16.67 -44.42 16.07
N ASN A 414 15.53 -44.94 16.53
CA ASN A 414 15.51 -45.97 17.57
C ASN A 414 16.14 -47.29 17.11
N LEU A 415 15.93 -47.70 15.87
CA LEU A 415 16.58 -48.89 15.31
C LEU A 415 18.11 -48.71 15.20
N ARG A 416 18.58 -47.52 14.82
CA ARG A 416 20.02 -47.20 14.82
C ARG A 416 20.63 -47.22 16.21
N LEU A 417 19.91 -46.72 17.22
CA LEU A 417 20.37 -46.75 18.60
C LEU A 417 20.47 -48.18 19.14
N LEU A 418 19.53 -49.06 18.76
CA LEU A 418 19.58 -50.48 19.11
C LEU A 418 20.73 -51.23 18.42
N GLU A 419 21.05 -50.90 17.17
CA GLU A 419 22.23 -51.46 16.48
C GLU A 419 23.55 -51.03 17.14
N THR A 420 23.63 -49.82 17.70
CA THR A 420 24.83 -49.34 18.42
C THR A 420 25.00 -49.92 19.82
N LEU A 421 24.00 -50.61 20.37
CA LEU A 421 24.02 -51.22 21.69
C LEU A 421 24.37 -52.72 21.68
N ASN A 422 24.54 -53.33 20.50
CA ASN A 422 24.99 -54.72 20.35
C ASN A 422 26.50 -54.80 20.00
N VAL A 423 27.34 -54.35 20.94
CA VAL A 423 28.78 -54.70 20.99
C VAL A 423 29.10 -55.30 22.34
#